data_AF-A0ABD2PFH2-F1
#
_entry.id   AF-A0ABD2PFH2-F1
#
_cell.length_a   1.000
_cell.length_b   1.000
_cell.length_c   1.000
_cell.angle_alpha   90.00
_cell.angle_beta   90.00
_cell.angle_gamma   90.00
#
_symmetry.space_group_name_H-M   'P 1'
#
loop_
_entity.id
_entity.type
_entity.pdbx_description
1 polymer ?
#
loop_
_entity_poly.entity_id
_entity_poly.type
_entity_poly.pdbx_seq_one_letter_code
_entity_poly.pdbx_strand_id
1 'polypeptide(L)'
;MLISYLMCMTTQLFIFSWFGQILTIQSQELIRSSYMGNWYKSTPKVRKILFIFLERCKRPVELSAAKFFSLSLASFITILKSSYSYFAVLRSVYMKKMD
;
A
#
# COMPACT_ATOMS: atom_id res chain seq x y z
N MET A 1 25.87 0.30 -12.36
CA MET A 1 25.56 -0.51 -11.15
C MET A 1 24.64 0.21 -10.16
N LEU A 2 24.94 1.45 -9.74
CA LEU A 2 24.06 2.19 -8.81
C LEU A 2 22.67 2.49 -9.40
N ILE A 3 22.62 2.95 -10.66
CA ILE A 3 21.37 3.28 -11.35
C ILE A 3 20.48 2.04 -11.52
N SER A 4 21.06 0.92 -11.96
CA SER A 4 20.32 -0.35 -12.09
C SER A 4 19.75 -0.82 -10.75
N TYR A 5 20.52 -0.68 -9.67
CA TYR A 5 20.06 -1.03 -8.32
C TYR A 5 18.88 -0.15 -7.86
N LEU A 6 18.98 1.17 -8.05
CA LEU A 6 17.90 2.11 -7.71
C LEU A 6 16.62 1.82 -8.52
N MET A 7 16.76 1.53 -9.81
CA MET A 7 15.63 1.19 -10.68
C MET A 7 14.96 -0.13 -10.25
N CYS A 8 15.75 -1.15 -9.91
CA CYS A 8 15.22 -2.42 -9.39
C CYS A 8 14.45 -2.22 -8.08
N MET A 9 15.03 -1.51 -7.10
CA MET A 9 14.38 -1.25 -5.81
C MET A 9 13.09 -0.46 -5.94
N THR A 10 13.08 0.56 -6.81
CA THR A 10 11.90 1.38 -7.09
C THR A 10 10.80 0.55 -7.74
N THR A 11 11.15 -0.29 -8.72
CA THR A 11 10.20 -1.19 -9.40
C THR A 11 9.61 -2.22 -8.45
N GLN A 12 10.45 -2.80 -7.60
CA GLN A 12 10.00 -3.76 -6.59
C GLN A 12 9.00 -3.11 -5.63
N LEU A 13 9.31 -1.91 -5.12
CA LEU A 13 8.40 -1.18 -4.23
C LEU A 13 7.08 -0.79 -4.92
N PHE A 14 7.14 -0.44 -6.20
CA PHE A 14 5.96 -0.13 -7.00
C PHE A 14 5.04 -1.35 -7.16
N ILE A 15 5.60 -2.52 -7.51
CA ILE A 15 4.84 -3.77 -7.66
C ILE A 15 4.17 -4.15 -6.32
N PHE A 16 4.89 -4.06 -5.21
CA PHE A 16 4.32 -4.37 -3.89
C PHE A 16 3.18 -3.40 -3.50
N SER A 17 3.36 -2.10 -3.75
CA SER A 17 2.35 -1.08 -3.43
C SER A 17 1.10 -1.23 -4.30
N TRP A 18 1.28 -1.56 -5.58
CA TRP A 18 0.20 -1.82 -6.54
C TRP A 18 -0.62 -3.05 -6.12
N PHE A 19 0.06 -4.13 -5.77
CA PHE A 19 -0.58 -5.36 -5.32
C PHE A 19 -1.36 -5.14 -4.02
N GLY A 20 -0.80 -4.41 -3.05
CA GLY A 20 -1.48 -4.03 -1.81
C GLY A 20 -2.75 -3.21 -2.04
N GLN A 21 -2.72 -2.28 -3.00
CA GLN A 21 -3.89 -1.48 -3.37
C GLN A 21 -4.98 -2.32 -4.04
N ILE A 22 -4.63 -3.21 -4.98
CA ILE A 22 -5.59 -4.13 -5.60
C ILE A 22 -6.25 -5.05 -4.56
N LEU A 23 -5.45 -5.64 -3.67
CA LEU A 23 -5.95 -6.49 -2.59
C LEU A 23 -6.96 -5.76 -1.71
N THR A 24 -6.68 -4.50 -1.37
CA THR A 24 -7.58 -3.68 -0.55
C THR A 24 -8.90 -3.42 -1.26
N ILE A 25 -8.86 -3.02 -2.54
CA ILE A 25 -10.05 -2.73 -3.35
C ILE A 25 -10.89 -3.99 -3.52
N GLN A 26 -10.27 -5.10 -3.92
CA GLN A 26 -10.96 -6.38 -4.12
C GLN A 26 -11.57 -6.90 -2.81
N SER A 27 -10.86 -6.75 -1.69
CA SER A 27 -11.39 -7.12 -0.37
C SER A 27 -12.64 -6.30 -0.01
N GLN A 28 -12.65 -5.00 -0.27
CA GLN A 28 -13.81 -4.15 -0.02
C GLN A 28 -15.00 -4.52 -0.90
N GLU A 29 -14.78 -4.79 -2.19
CA GLU A 29 -15.82 -5.22 -3.11
C GLU A 29 -16.40 -6.60 -2.74
N LEU A 30 -15.55 -7.54 -2.31
CA LEU A 30 -15.98 -8.85 -1.78
C LEU A 30 -16.85 -8.70 -0.53
N ILE A 31 -16.44 -7.84 0.42
CA ILE A 31 -17.24 -7.54 1.62
C ILE A 31 -18.59 -6.95 1.22
N ARG A 32 -18.60 -5.97 0.31
CA ARG A 32 -19.81 -5.30 -0.16
C ARG A 32 -20.78 -6.27 -0.84
N SER A 33 -20.27 -7.08 -1.77
CA SER A 33 -21.05 -8.12 -2.45
C SER A 33 -21.62 -9.14 -1.46
N SER A 34 -20.83 -9.54 -0.47
CA SER A 34 -21.29 -10.46 0.55
C SER A 34 -22.35 -9.86 1.50
N TYR A 35 -22.23 -8.58 1.84
CA TYR A 35 -23.25 -7.84 2.57
C TYR A 35 -24.57 -7.72 1.81
N MET A 36 -24.50 -7.56 0.48
CA MET A 36 -25.67 -7.50 -0.40
C MET A 36 -26.27 -8.88 -0.70
N GLY A 37 -25.50 -9.96 -0.52
CA GLY A 37 -26.01 -11.32 -0.58
C GLY A 37 -26.96 -11.63 0.57
N ASN A 38 -27.85 -12.62 0.40
CA ASN A 38 -28.76 -13.08 1.46
C ASN A 38 -28.02 -13.88 2.56
N TRP A 39 -26.97 -13.30 3.17
CA TRP A 39 -26.13 -13.91 4.21
C TRP A 39 -26.92 -14.34 5.45
N TYR A 40 -28.08 -13.73 5.68
CA TYR A 40 -29.02 -14.09 6.74
C TYR A 40 -29.79 -15.39 6.48
N LYS A 41 -29.90 -15.83 5.21
CA LYS A 41 -30.48 -17.13 4.81
C LYS A 41 -29.44 -18.25 4.71
N SER A 42 -28.15 -17.94 4.82
CA SER A 42 -27.07 -18.93 4.73
C SER A 42 -26.89 -19.70 6.04
N THR A 43 -26.32 -20.90 5.93
CA THR A 43 -26.04 -21.79 7.08
C THR A 43 -25.20 -21.06 8.14
N PRO A 44 -25.44 -21.28 9.45
CA PRO A 44 -24.69 -20.63 10.53
C PRO A 44 -23.17 -20.81 10.46
N LYS A 45 -22.69 -21.92 9.87
CA LYS A 45 -21.26 -22.13 9.57
C LYS A 45 -20.70 -21.07 8.60
N VAL A 46 -21.41 -20.81 7.50
CA VAL A 46 -21.03 -19.82 6.48
C VAL A 46 -21.07 -18.41 7.07
N ARG A 47 -22.09 -18.11 7.88
CA ARG A 47 -22.23 -16.81 8.56
C ARG A 47 -21.08 -16.52 9.53
N LYS A 48 -20.59 -17.54 10.25
CA LYS A 48 -19.45 -17.42 11.16
C LYS A 48 -18.14 -17.19 10.42
N ILE A 49 -17.92 -17.92 9.31
CA ILE A 49 -16.76 -17.73 8.44
C ILE A 49 -16.78 -16.34 7.81
N LEU A 50 -17.95 -15.87 7.37
CA LEU A 50 -18.11 -14.53 6.82
C LEU A 50 -17.81 -13.42 7.82
N PHE A 51 -18.26 -13.56 9.07
CA PHE A 51 -17.95 -12.62 10.13
C PHE A 51 -16.45 -12.57 10.43
N ILE A 52 -15.79 -13.72 10.53
CA ILE A 52 -14.34 -13.81 10.75
C ILE A 52 -13.60 -13.18 9.55
N PHE A 53 -14.04 -13.46 8.33
CA PHE A 53 -13.47 -12.89 7.12
C PHE A 53 -13.65 -11.36 7.09
N LEU A 54 -14.84 -10.84 7.37
CA LEU A 54 -15.11 -9.40 7.48
C LEU A 54 -14.25 -8.73 8.54
N GLU A 55 -14.11 -9.34 9.71
CA GLU A 55 -13.32 -8.81 10.82
C GLU A 55 -11.83 -8.78 10.47
N ARG A 56 -11.37 -9.81 9.76
CA ARG A 56 -10.00 -9.91 9.21
C ARG A 56 -9.74 -8.93 8.08
N CYS A 57 -10.74 -8.61 7.27
CA CYS A 57 -10.65 -7.60 6.19
C CYS A 57 -10.85 -6.16 6.70
N LYS A 58 -11.58 -5.97 7.81
CA LYS A 58 -11.71 -4.69 8.53
C LYS A 58 -10.40 -4.25 9.16
N ARG A 59 -9.54 -5.20 9.54
CA ARG A 59 -8.12 -4.93 9.64
C ARG A 59 -7.63 -4.88 8.20
N PRO A 60 -7.40 -3.70 7.60
CA PRO A 60 -6.79 -3.69 6.29
C PRO A 60 -5.55 -4.57 6.39
N VAL A 61 -5.40 -5.53 5.47
CA VAL A 61 -4.11 -6.16 5.22
C VAL A 61 -3.25 -5.07 4.58
N GLU A 62 -3.01 -4.02 5.35
CA GLU A 62 -1.81 -3.25 5.19
C GLU A 62 -0.74 -4.27 5.47
N LEU A 63 -0.07 -4.69 4.41
CA LEU A 63 1.27 -5.25 4.49
C LEU A 63 2.11 -4.18 5.17
N SER A 64 1.94 -4.08 6.48
CA SER A 64 2.57 -3.09 7.34
C SER A 64 3.95 -3.67 7.54
N ALA A 65 4.85 -3.37 6.61
CA ALA A 65 6.27 -3.60 6.80
C ALA A 65 6.65 -2.81 8.05
N ALA A 66 6.74 -3.52 9.18
CA ALA A 66 7.12 -3.00 10.48
C ALA A 66 6.27 -1.84 11.04
N LYS A 67 4.93 -1.85 10.92
CA LYS A 67 4.03 -0.96 11.70
C LYS A 67 4.20 0.57 11.46
N PHE A 68 5.10 0.98 10.55
CA PHE A 68 5.43 2.38 10.24
C PHE A 68 5.04 2.82 8.83
N PHE A 69 4.91 1.89 7.88
CA PHE A 69 4.57 2.20 6.50
C PHE A 69 3.35 1.42 6.05
N SER A 70 2.24 2.12 5.83
CA SER A 70 1.21 1.61 4.93
C SER A 70 1.84 1.56 3.53
N LEU A 71 2.00 0.36 2.98
CA LEU A 71 2.50 0.12 1.63
C LEU A 71 1.44 0.55 0.60
N SER A 72 1.12 1.85 0.61
CA SER A 72 0.24 2.49 -0.35
C SER A 72 1.07 3.28 -1.35
N LEU A 73 0.52 3.44 -2.56
CA LEU A 73 1.07 4.32 -3.60
C LEU A 73 1.37 5.73 -3.05
N ALA A 74 0.57 6.22 -2.11
CA ALA A 74 0.74 7.53 -1.48
C ALA A 74 2.03 7.63 -0.64
N SER A 75 2.39 6.56 0.08
CA SER A 75 3.64 6.50 0.84
C SER A 75 4.85 6.49 -0.09
N PHE A 76 4.79 5.75 -1.19
CA PHE A 76 5.84 5.74 -2.22
C PHE A 76 6.04 7.13 -2.84
N ILE A 77 4.96 7.82 -3.21
CA ILE A 77 5.02 9.20 -3.74
C ILE A 77 5.62 10.15 -2.69
N THR A 78 5.26 9.99 -1.42
CA THR A 78 5.81 10.80 -0.33
C THR A 78 7.32 10.60 -0.16
N ILE A 79 7.80 9.35 -0.23
CA ILE A 79 9.23 9.03 -0.18
C ILE A 79 9.95 9.64 -1.39
N LEU A 80 9.41 9.48 -2.60
CA LEU A 80 10.00 10.07 -3.81
C LEU A 80 10.08 11.59 -3.74
N LYS A 81 9.00 12.26 -3.30
CA LYS A 81 8.99 13.72 -3.09
C LYS A 81 10.04 14.16 -2.08
N SER A 82 10.17 13.43 -0.97
CA SER A 82 11.15 13.73 0.07
C SER A 82 12.57 13.57 -0.47
N SER A 83 12.87 12.46 -1.15
CA SER A 83 14.17 12.22 -1.80
C SER A 83 14.50 13.30 -2.81
N TYR A 84 13.53 13.72 -3.63
CA TYR A 84 13.73 14.82 -4.58
C TYR A 84 13.96 16.16 -3.88
N SER A 85 13.24 16.43 -2.78
CA SER A 85 13.43 17.63 -1.97
C SER A 85 14.84 17.67 -1.36
N TYR A 86 15.32 16.56 -0.79
CA TYR A 86 16.71 16.45 -0.32
C TYR A 86 17.72 16.68 -1.44
N PHE A 87 17.50 16.10 -2.62
CA PHE A 87 18.35 16.32 -3.78
C PHE A 87 18.35 17.79 -4.23
N ALA A 88 17.18 18.45 -4.25
CA ALA A 88 17.05 19.85 -4.61
C ALA A 88 17.78 20.77 -3.62
N VAL A 89 17.70 20.49 -2.31
CA VAL A 89 18.46 21.21 -1.27
C VAL A 89 19.96 21.00 -1.44
N LEU A 90 20.40 19.76 -1.68
CA LEU A 90 21.81 19.49 -1.90
C LEU A 90 22.34 20.26 -3.12
N ARG A 91 21.54 20.29 -4.20
CA ARG A 91 21.86 21.03 -5.42
C ARG A 91 21.91 22.54 -5.19
N SER A 92 21.00 23.11 -4.40
CA SER A 92 21.00 24.54 -4.10
C SER A 92 22.19 24.95 -3.22
N VAL A 93 22.58 24.12 -2.24
CA VAL A 93 23.77 24.35 -1.41
C VAL A 93 25.05 24.23 -2.24
N TYR A 94 25.13 23.25 -3.15
CA TYR A 94 26.31 23.09 -4.01
C TYR A 94 26.45 24.23 -5.03
N MET A 95 25.35 24.65 -5.65
CA MET A 95 25.34 25.82 -6.54
C MET A 95 25.75 27.10 -5.81
N LYS A 96 25.24 27.32 -4.59
CA LYS A 96 25.58 28.49 -3.77
C LYS A 96 27.04 28.51 -3.26
N LYS A 97 27.74 27.37 -3.32
CA LYS A 97 29.18 27.29 -2.97
C LYS A 97 30.10 27.67 -4.13
N MET A 98 29.55 27.85 -5.34
CA MET A 98 30.30 28.12 -6.57
C MET A 98 30.23 29.60 -7.01
N ASP A 99 29.41 30.42 -6.33
CA ASP A 99 29.39 31.89 -6.34
C ASP A 99 30.16 32.43 -5.13
#